data_AF-A0A8T4X6G1-F1
#
_entry.id   AF-A0A8T4X6G1-F1
#
_cell.length_a   1.000
_cell.length_b   1.000
_cell.length_c   1.000
_cell.angle_alpha   90.00
_cell.angle_beta   90.00
_cell.angle_gamma   90.00
#
_symmetry.space_group_name_H-M   'P 1'
#
loop_
_entity.id
_entity.type
_entity.pdbx_description
1 polymer ?
#
loop_
_entity_poly.entity_id
_entity_poly.type
_entity_poly.pdbx_seq_one_letter_code
_entity_poly.pdbx_strand_id
1 'polypeptide(L)'
;MKCGKIGRTSTKKQTKLSHSDAVSTDFGVRKISNQNFSKVIALPKTAIENLGGDSTEMKVELIQENGEKFIKLSPIRGDNF
;
A
#
# COMPACT_ATOMS: atom_id res chain seq x y z
N MET A 1 17.41 -30.89 34.42
CA MET A 1 16.72 -29.81 33.68
C MET A 1 17.22 -29.84 32.23
N LYS A 2 16.41 -30.22 31.25
CA LYS A 2 16.79 -30.18 29.82
C LYS A 2 15.77 -29.32 29.07
N CYS A 3 16.23 -28.21 28.52
CA CYS A 3 15.45 -27.22 27.78
C CYS A 3 15.23 -27.70 26.33
N GLY A 4 13.98 -27.76 25.89
CA GLY A 4 13.62 -27.99 24.49
C GLY A 4 13.61 -26.68 23.69
N LYS A 5 14.03 -26.73 22.41
CA LYS A 5 13.76 -25.67 21.44
C LYS A 5 13.33 -26.29 20.12
N ILE A 6 12.06 -26.04 19.77
CA ILE A 6 11.43 -26.38 18.49
C ILE A 6 11.68 -25.19 17.56
N GLY A 7 12.54 -25.36 16.56
CA GLY A 7 12.76 -24.37 15.51
C GLY A 7 11.70 -24.50 14.42
N ARG A 8 10.86 -23.47 14.24
CA ARG A 8 9.91 -23.35 13.13
C ARG A 8 10.67 -23.04 11.84
N THR A 9 10.63 -23.93 10.85
CA THR A 9 11.10 -23.65 9.49
C THR A 9 9.97 -23.00 8.69
N SER A 10 10.13 -21.73 8.33
CA SER A 10 9.23 -21.00 7.44
C SER A 10 9.50 -21.37 5.99
N THR A 11 8.54 -22.00 5.33
CA THR A 11 8.56 -22.29 3.90
C THR A 11 8.11 -21.06 3.10
N LYS A 12 9.04 -20.36 2.44
CA LYS A 12 8.70 -19.40 1.38
C LYS A 12 8.45 -20.17 0.08
N LYS A 13 7.20 -20.34 -0.33
CA LYS A 13 6.84 -20.74 -1.70
C LYS A 13 6.69 -19.48 -2.55
N GLN A 14 7.52 -19.40 -3.56
CA GLN A 14 7.61 -18.32 -4.54
C GLN A 14 6.63 -18.62 -5.68
N THR A 15 5.66 -17.75 -5.92
CA THR A 15 4.65 -17.91 -6.97
C THR A 15 5.09 -17.16 -8.24
N LYS A 16 4.87 -17.81 -9.40
CA LYS A 16 5.34 -17.41 -10.75
C LYS A 16 4.73 -16.10 -11.26
N LEU A 17 5.55 -15.35 -12.00
CA LEU A 17 5.29 -14.09 -12.70
C LEU A 17 4.67 -14.31 -14.08
N SER A 18 3.70 -13.48 -14.48
CA SER A 18 3.20 -13.41 -15.87
C SER A 18 2.59 -12.05 -16.20
N HIS A 19 3.29 -11.34 -17.10
CA HIS A 19 2.92 -10.18 -17.94
C HIS A 19 2.48 -8.87 -17.27
N SER A 20 3.39 -7.88 -17.42
CA SER A 20 3.47 -6.57 -16.76
C SER A 20 3.28 -6.68 -15.26
N ASP A 21 4.18 -7.41 -14.60
CA ASP A 21 4.14 -7.57 -13.15
C ASP A 21 4.25 -6.18 -12.50
N ALA A 22 3.11 -5.66 -12.06
CA ALA A 22 3.06 -4.41 -11.33
C ALA A 22 3.98 -4.58 -10.12
N VAL A 23 5.08 -3.81 -10.10
CA VAL A 23 6.02 -3.85 -8.98
C VAL A 23 5.30 -3.23 -7.78
N SER A 24 4.85 -4.07 -6.86
CA SER A 24 4.21 -3.66 -5.62
C SER A 24 5.24 -3.53 -4.50
N THR A 25 5.13 -2.46 -3.72
CA THR A 25 5.92 -2.26 -2.50
C THR A 25 4.97 -2.26 -1.31
N ASP A 26 5.15 -3.19 -0.39
CA ASP A 26 4.38 -3.27 0.84
C ASP A 26 4.95 -2.31 1.89
N PHE A 27 4.18 -1.29 2.28
CA PHE A 27 4.52 -0.32 3.32
C PHE A 27 3.94 -0.65 4.71
N GLY A 28 3.40 -1.86 4.85
CA GLY A 28 2.78 -2.40 6.07
C GLY A 28 1.36 -1.90 6.30
N VAL A 29 0.73 -2.44 7.35
CA VAL A 29 -0.64 -2.10 7.75
C VAL A 29 -0.67 -0.77 8.50
N ARG A 30 -1.59 0.14 8.13
CA ARG A 30 -1.83 1.41 8.81
C ARG A 30 -3.23 1.46 9.39
N LYS A 31 -3.36 2.04 10.59
CA LYS A 31 -4.65 2.24 11.23
C LYS A 31 -5.40 3.40 10.57
N ILE A 32 -6.70 3.21 10.36
CA ILE A 32 -7.61 4.30 10.03
C ILE A 32 -8.02 5.01 11.33
N SER A 33 -7.76 6.30 11.42
CA SER A 33 -8.25 7.16 12.50
C SER A 33 -9.58 7.82 12.11
N ASN A 34 -10.38 8.13 13.12
CA ASN A 34 -11.59 8.92 12.96
C ASN A 34 -11.25 10.35 13.37
N GLN A 35 -11.41 11.30 12.45
CA GLN A 35 -11.19 12.72 12.73
C GLN A 35 -12.44 13.47 12.28
N ASN A 36 -13.22 13.94 13.26
CA ASN A 36 -14.53 14.56 13.03
C ASN A 36 -15.44 13.64 12.20
N PHE A 37 -15.89 14.10 11.03
CA PHE A 37 -16.73 13.36 10.09
C PHE A 37 -15.92 12.58 9.03
N SER A 38 -14.59 12.55 9.15
CA SER A 38 -13.71 11.94 8.16
C SER A 38 -12.99 10.71 8.70
N LYS A 39 -12.70 9.78 7.81
CA LYS A 39 -11.74 8.68 8.04
C LYS A 39 -10.39 9.12 7.48
N VAL A 40 -9.35 9.01 8.28
CA VAL A 40 -7.99 9.44 7.90
C VAL A 40 -7.06 8.25 8.02
N ILE A 41 -6.18 8.08 7.02
CA ILE A 41 -5.10 7.10 7.02
C ILE A 41 -3.80 7.84 6.75
N ALA A 42 -2.78 7.56 7.55
CA ALA A 42 -1.46 8.16 7.36
C ALA A 42 -0.66 7.36 6.34
N LEU A 43 -0.21 8.02 5.27
CA LEU A 43 0.68 7.44 4.28
C LEU A 43 2.15 7.66 4.69
N PRO A 44 3.04 6.66 4.50
CA PRO A 44 4.47 6.87 4.67
C PRO A 44 5.00 7.92 3.70
N LYS A 45 5.91 8.80 4.15
CA LYS A 45 6.55 9.82 3.30
C LYS A 45 7.19 9.22 2.05
N THR A 46 7.91 8.12 2.21
CA THR A 46 8.57 7.39 1.13
C THR A 46 7.59 6.90 0.05
N ALA A 47 6.33 6.61 0.41
CA ALA A 47 5.33 6.22 -0.58
C ALA A 47 4.95 7.40 -1.50
N ILE A 48 4.91 8.63 -0.96
CA ILE A 48 4.65 9.85 -1.72
C ILE A 48 5.87 10.24 -2.56
N GLU A 49 7.07 10.19 -1.97
CA GLU A 49 8.33 10.45 -2.67
C GLU A 49 8.48 9.55 -3.91
N ASN A 50 8.16 8.25 -3.77
CA ASN A 50 8.19 7.28 -4.88
C ASN A 50 7.20 7.57 -6.01
N LEU A 51 6.15 8.38 -5.79
CA LEU A 51 5.19 8.79 -6.82
C LEU A 51 5.70 9.97 -7.68
N GLY A 52 6.87 10.52 -7.36
CA GLY A 52 7.52 11.57 -8.16
C GLY A 52 7.43 12.97 -7.58
N GLY A 53 7.36 13.12 -6.25
CA GLY A 53 7.62 14.40 -5.56
C GLY A 53 6.51 14.86 -4.60
N ASP A 54 6.66 16.11 -4.13
CA ASP A 54 5.88 16.76 -3.07
C ASP A 54 4.45 17.15 -3.48
N SER A 55 3.73 16.27 -4.19
CA SER A 55 2.32 16.50 -4.50
C SER A 55 1.53 16.64 -3.21
N THR A 56 1.01 17.83 -2.94
CA THR A 56 0.15 18.12 -1.79
C THR A 56 -1.28 17.61 -2.01
N GLU A 57 -1.62 17.25 -3.24
CA GLU A 57 -2.96 16.84 -3.64
C GLU A 57 -2.97 15.46 -4.29
N MET A 58 -3.98 14.66 -3.95
CA MET A 58 -4.17 13.30 -4.43
C MET A 58 -5.61 13.11 -4.89
N LYS A 59 -5.80 12.56 -6.09
CA LYS A 59 -7.10 12.06 -6.55
C LYS A 59 -7.39 10.74 -5.83
N VAL A 60 -8.62 10.60 -5.33
CA VAL A 60 -9.11 9.40 -4.63
C VAL A 60 -10.21 8.75 -5.47
N GLU A 61 -10.01 7.48 -5.85
CA GLU A 61 -10.98 6.74 -6.68
C GLU A 61 -11.28 5.38 -6.05
N LEU A 62 -12.56 4.97 -6.08
CA LEU A 62 -12.97 3.61 -5.73
C LEU A 62 -12.92 2.74 -6.97
N ILE A 63 -12.03 1.75 -6.99
CA ILE A 63 -11.93 0.76 -8.07
C ILE A 63 -12.68 -0.50 -7.64
N GLN A 64 -13.46 -1.07 -8.57
CA GLN A 64 -14.23 -2.29 -8.36
C GLN A 64 -14.02 -3.22 -9.57
N GLU A 65 -13.08 -4.15 -9.44
CA GLU A 65 -12.66 -5.03 -10.53
C GLU A 65 -12.49 -6.46 -10.01
N ASN A 66 -12.92 -7.45 -10.77
CA ASN A 66 -12.77 -8.88 -10.45
C ASN A 66 -13.29 -9.28 -9.05
N GLY A 67 -14.31 -8.59 -8.54
CA GLY A 67 -14.87 -8.83 -7.22
C GLY A 67 -14.09 -8.19 -6.06
N GLU A 68 -12.95 -7.58 -6.34
CA GLU A 68 -12.15 -6.84 -5.37
C GLU A 68 -12.51 -5.35 -5.39
N LYS A 69 -12.39 -4.70 -4.22
CA LYS A 69 -12.62 -3.27 -4.07
C LYS A 69 -11.45 -2.65 -3.34
N PHE A 70 -10.88 -1.61 -3.93
CA PHE A 70 -9.77 -0.87 -3.33
C PHE A 70 -9.86 0.62 -3.67
N ILE A 71 -9.20 1.43 -2.84
CA ILE A 71 -9.03 2.85 -3.11
C ILE A 71 -7.73 3.03 -3.87
N LYS A 72 -7.81 3.65 -5.04
CA LYS A 72 -6.65 4.11 -5.80
C LYS A 72 -6.37 5.56 -5.46
N LEU A 73 -5.11 5.84 -5.16
CA LEU A 73 -4.59 7.19 -4.96
C LEU A 73 -3.64 7.53 -6.10
N SER A 74 -3.77 8.71 -6.67
CA SER A 74 -2.84 9.22 -7.69
C SER A 74 -2.56 10.71 -7.48
N PRO A 75 -1.32 11.18 -7.66
CA PRO A 75 -1.00 12.60 -7.50
C PRO A 75 -1.72 13.42 -8.57
N ILE A 76 -2.22 14.60 -8.19
CA ILE A 76 -2.71 15.57 -9.15
C ILE A 76 -1.49 16.37 -9.63
N ARG A 77 -1.08 16.12 -10.87
CA ARG A 77 -0.06 16.95 -11.53
C ARG A 77 -0.79 18.17 -12.06
N GLY A 78 -0.40 19.36 -11.59
CA GLY A 78 -0.92 20.61 -12.10
C GLY A 78 -0.44 20.82 -13.53
N ASP A 79 -1.13 20.22 -14.50
CA ASP A 79 -1.05 20.63 -15.88
C ASP A 79 -2.10 21.74 -16.05
N ASN A 80 -1.64 22.97 -16.34
CA ASN A 80 -2.37 24.23 -16.69
C ASN A 80 -2.25 25.39 -15.67
N PHE A 81 -1.23 26.23 -15.89
CA PHE A 81 -1.31 27.69 -15.75
C PHE A 81 -1.46 28.30 -17.15
#